data_AF-A0A930P5D5-F1
#
_entry.id   AF-A0A930P5D5-F1
#
_cell.length_a   1.000
_cell.length_b   1.000
_cell.length_c   1.000
_cell.angle_alpha   90.00
_cell.angle_beta   90.00
_cell.angle_gamma   90.00
#
_symmetry.space_group_name_H-M   'P 1'
#
loop_
_entity.id
_entity.type
_entity.pdbx_description
1 polymer ?
#
loop_
_entity_poly.entity_id
_entity_poly.type
_entity_poly.pdbx_seq_one_letter_code
_entity_poly.pdbx_strand_id
1 'polypeptide(L)'
;MKASIVNLDEQTTETLRAMLDPGYISERTERLEAIEGFLIDQWRDAGNIKSDTVLTFLDTLRSLRRDLNSFLTSVDPHGDTDNQKQ
;
A
#
# COMPACT_ATOMS: atom_id res chain seq x y z
N MET A 1 15.16 7.56 -18.20
CA MET A 1 16.27 6.68 -17.75
C MET A 1 15.72 5.25 -17.67
N LYS A 2 16.15 4.33 -18.53
CA LYS A 2 15.93 2.90 -18.30
C LYS A 2 16.85 2.50 -17.16
N ALA A 3 16.35 2.50 -15.93
CA ALA A 3 17.05 1.86 -14.84
C ALA A 3 17.22 0.39 -15.28
N SER A 4 18.46 -0.04 -15.48
CA SER A 4 18.75 -1.45 -15.67
C SER A 4 18.39 -2.09 -14.34
N ILE A 5 17.14 -2.55 -14.24
CA ILE A 5 16.71 -3.41 -13.16
C ILE A 5 17.74 -4.54 -13.17
N VAL A 6 18.35 -4.74 -12.02
CA VAL A 6 19.21 -5.87 -11.64
C VAL A 6 18.85 -7.10 -12.50
N ASN A 7 19.84 -7.83 -13.02
CA ASN A 7 19.59 -9.12 -13.69
C ASN A 7 19.01 -10.10 -12.63
N LEU A 8 17.73 -9.93 -12.36
CA LEU A 8 16.93 -10.80 -11.52
C LEU A 8 16.55 -11.98 -12.39
N ASP A 9 16.57 -13.17 -11.80
CA ASP A 9 15.99 -14.33 -12.46
C ASP A 9 14.49 -14.08 -12.74
N GLU A 10 13.95 -14.87 -13.65
CA GLU A 10 12.57 -14.74 -14.14
C GLU A 10 11.56 -14.81 -12.99
N GLN A 11 11.75 -15.74 -12.05
CA GLN A 11 10.88 -15.92 -10.90
C GLN A 11 10.89 -14.70 -9.97
N THR A 12 12.07 -14.14 -9.69
CA THR A 12 12.19 -12.92 -8.87
C THR A 12 11.52 -11.73 -9.57
N THR A 13 11.65 -11.63 -10.90
CA THR A 13 11.01 -10.58 -11.69
C THR A 13 9.48 -10.70 -11.67
N GLU A 14 8.94 -11.90 -11.85
CA GLU A 14 7.50 -12.16 -11.79
C GLU A 14 6.93 -11.87 -10.40
N THR A 15 7.63 -12.29 -9.36
CA THR A 15 7.24 -12.03 -7.97
C THR A 15 7.17 -10.54 -7.71
N LEU A 16 8.19 -9.77 -8.11
CA LEU A 16 8.17 -8.32 -7.97
C LEU A 16 7.03 -7.69 -8.78
N ARG A 17 6.78 -8.15 -10.01
CA ARG A 17 5.65 -7.64 -10.81
C ARG A 17 4.31 -7.90 -10.11
N ALA A 18 4.11 -9.08 -9.56
CA ALA A 18 2.89 -9.41 -8.81
C ALA A 18 2.75 -8.55 -7.54
N MET A 19 3.85 -8.30 -6.83
CA MET A 19 3.85 -7.46 -5.63
C MET A 19 3.65 -5.96 -5.93
N LEU A 20 4.00 -5.52 -7.14
CA LEU A 20 3.83 -4.14 -7.61
C LEU A 20 2.55 -3.95 -8.44
N ASP A 21 1.76 -5.00 -8.63
CA ASP A 21 0.50 -4.93 -9.36
C ASP A 21 -0.48 -3.98 -8.63
N PRO A 22 -1.07 -2.99 -9.33
CA PRO A 22 -1.99 -2.05 -8.71
C PRO A 22 -3.20 -2.71 -8.04
N GLY A 23 -3.73 -3.79 -8.63
CA GLY A 23 -4.84 -4.55 -8.06
C GLY A 23 -4.44 -5.25 -6.77
N TYR A 24 -3.28 -5.91 -6.75
CA TYR A 24 -2.72 -6.52 -5.55
C TYR A 24 -2.47 -5.49 -4.43
N ILE A 25 -1.90 -4.33 -4.75
CA ILE A 25 -1.63 -3.27 -3.77
C ILE A 25 -2.95 -2.68 -3.24
N SER A 26 -3.95 -2.45 -4.11
CA SER A 26 -5.26 -1.95 -3.70
C SER A 26 -5.94 -2.90 -2.70
N GLU A 27 -5.99 -4.20 -3.02
CA GLU A 27 -6.55 -5.21 -2.11
C GLU A 27 -5.80 -5.24 -0.78
N ARG A 28 -4.47 -5.10 -0.82
CA ARG A 28 -3.64 -5.06 0.38
C ARG A 28 -3.92 -3.82 1.23
N THR A 29 -4.18 -2.66 0.63
CA THR A 29 -4.62 -1.45 1.32
C THR A 29 -5.96 -1.67 2.03
N GLU A 30 -6.95 -2.26 1.37
CA GLU A 30 -8.26 -2.56 1.98
C GLU A 30 -8.13 -3.50 3.19
N ARG A 31 -7.28 -4.53 3.09
CA ARG A 31 -6.98 -5.44 4.20
C ARG A 31 -6.34 -4.72 5.39
N LEU A 32 -5.46 -3.74 5.16
CA LEU A 32 -4.88 -2.94 6.25
C LEU A 32 -5.94 -2.10 6.96
N GLU A 33 -6.90 -1.54 6.24
CA GLU A 33 -8.03 -0.80 6.83
C GLU A 33 -8.93 -1.70 7.68
N ALA A 34 -9.20 -2.92 7.22
CA ALA A 34 -9.96 -3.91 7.99
C ALA A 34 -9.24 -4.30 9.29
N ILE A 35 -7.92 -4.46 9.26
CA ILE A 35 -7.10 -4.73 10.46
C ILE A 35 -7.12 -3.53 11.41
N GLU A 36 -7.01 -2.30 10.90
CA GLU A 36 -7.14 -1.08 11.71
C GLU A 36 -8.49 -1.05 12.43
N GLY A 37 -9.59 -1.32 11.73
CA GLY A 37 -10.93 -1.42 12.34
C GLY A 37 -10.99 -2.48 13.44
N PHE A 38 -10.50 -3.68 13.16
CA PHE A 38 -10.45 -4.77 14.14
C PHE A 38 -9.65 -4.38 15.39
N LEU A 39 -8.48 -3.75 15.25
CA LEU A 39 -7.66 -3.33 16.38
C LEU A 39 -8.35 -2.27 17.24
N ILE A 40 -9.07 -1.34 16.61
CA ILE A 40 -9.87 -0.34 17.32
C ILE A 40 -10.97 -1.02 18.13
N ASP A 41 -11.69 -1.98 17.56
CA ASP A 41 -12.76 -2.70 18.26
C ASP A 41 -12.19 -3.54 19.43
N GLN A 42 -11.06 -4.22 19.23
CA GLN A 42 -10.41 -4.98 20.30
C GLN A 42 -9.92 -4.10 21.46
N TRP A 43 -9.51 -2.87 21.18
CA TRP A 43 -9.10 -1.91 22.18
C TRP A 43 -10.28 -1.24 22.89
N ARG A 44 -11.19 -0.65 22.11
CA ARG A 44 -12.28 0.19 22.62
C ARG A 44 -13.40 -0.64 23.23
N ASP A 45 -13.81 -1.70 22.54
CA ASP A 45 -15.04 -2.43 22.87
C ASP A 45 -14.73 -3.67 23.70
N ALA A 46 -13.68 -4.41 23.36
CA ALA A 46 -13.30 -5.62 24.08
C ALA A 46 -12.31 -5.38 25.24
N GLY A 47 -11.57 -4.27 25.22
CA GLY A 47 -10.53 -3.98 26.23
C GLY A 47 -9.38 -5.00 26.27
N ASN A 48 -9.19 -5.75 25.17
CA ASN A 48 -8.25 -6.88 25.11
C ASN A 48 -6.80 -6.46 24.85
N ILE A 49 -6.58 -5.21 24.45
CA ILE A 49 -5.25 -4.71 24.04
C ILE A 49 -4.93 -3.42 24.80
N LYS A 50 -3.68 -3.25 25.20
CA LYS A 50 -3.19 -2.02 25.84
C LYS A 50 -3.19 -0.86 24.85
N SER A 51 -3.50 0.35 25.33
CA SER A 51 -3.53 1.57 24.51
C SER A 51 -2.22 1.81 23.76
N ASP A 52 -1.07 1.71 24.43
CA ASP A 52 0.24 1.95 23.78
C ASP A 52 0.53 0.96 22.65
N THR A 53 0.09 -0.29 22.82
CA THR A 53 0.22 -1.33 21.79
C THR A 53 -0.65 -0.99 20.58
N VAL A 54 -1.92 -0.64 20.80
CA VAL A 54 -2.84 -0.28 19.72
C VAL A 54 -2.37 0.95 18.96
N LEU A 55 -1.94 2.00 19.67
CA LEU A 55 -1.43 3.21 19.05
C LEU A 55 -0.21 2.91 18.15
N THR A 56 0.74 2.12 18.63
CA THR A 56 1.92 1.72 17.84
C THR A 56 1.54 0.95 16.57
N PHE A 57 0.59 0.01 16.67
CA PHE A 57 0.11 -0.75 15.51
C PHE A 57 -0.66 0.13 14.53
N LEU A 58 -1.55 1.00 15.02
CA LEU A 58 -2.31 1.92 14.17
C LEU A 58 -1.39 2.87 13.41
N ASP A 59 -0.39 3.44 14.07
CA ASP A 59 0.59 4.32 13.41
C ASP A 59 1.36 3.58 12.31
N THR A 60 1.77 2.34 12.58
CA THR A 60 2.47 1.49 11.60
C THR A 60 1.58 1.18 10.39
N LEU A 61 0.33 0.75 10.62
CA LEU A 61 -0.62 0.42 9.56
C LEU A 61 -0.96 1.64 8.70
N ARG A 62 -1.17 2.80 9.33
CA ARG A 62 -1.44 4.06 8.64
C ARG A 62 -0.25 4.54 7.81
N SER A 63 0.97 4.42 8.32
CA SER A 63 2.17 4.74 7.55
C SER A 63 2.29 3.82 6.34
N LEU A 64 2.13 2.51 6.53
CA LEU A 64 2.20 1.56 5.42
C LEU A 64 1.13 1.81 4.36
N ARG A 65 -0.12 2.08 4.78
CA ARG A 65 -1.21 2.42 3.86
C ARG A 65 -0.89 3.69 3.06
N ARG A 66 -0.36 4.73 3.71
CA ARG A 66 0.07 5.96 3.04
C ARG A 66 1.14 5.68 1.99
N ASP A 67 2.12 4.85 2.31
CA ASP A 67 3.23 4.55 1.41
C ASP A 67 2.74 3.72 0.20
N LEU A 68 1.85 2.75 0.41
CA LEU A 68 1.19 1.98 -0.67
C LEU A 68 0.32 2.87 -1.57
N ASN A 69 -0.48 3.76 -0.99
CA ASN A 69 -1.29 4.70 -1.76
C ASN A 69 -0.42 5.68 -2.55
N SER A 70 0.68 6.18 -1.96
CA SER A 70 1.64 7.03 -2.66
C SER A 70 2.26 6.28 -3.84
N PHE A 71 2.62 5.01 -3.65
CA PHE A 71 3.11 4.16 -4.73
C PHE A 71 2.08 4.07 -5.85
N LEU A 72 0.81 3.71 -5.57
CA LEU A 72 -0.27 3.65 -6.57
C LEU A 72 -0.42 4.96 -7.35
N THR A 73 -0.40 6.11 -6.68
CA THR A 73 -0.51 7.42 -7.34
C THR A 73 0.72 7.83 -8.15
N SER A 74 1.89 7.24 -7.86
CA SER A 74 3.14 7.51 -8.58
C SER A 74 3.29 6.73 -9.88
N VAL A 75 2.52 5.65 -10.06
CA VAL A 75 2.54 4.82 -11.28
C VAL A 75 1.68 5.42 -12.39
N ASP A 76 1.06 6.59 -12.18
CA ASP A 76 0.23 7.28 -13.16
C ASP A 76 0.93 8.54 -13.72
N PRO A 77 1.77 8.43 -14.78
CA PRO A 77 2.38 9.59 -15.43
C PRO A 77 1.55 10.12 -16.63
N HIS A 78 0.29 9.71 -16.82
CA HIS A 78 -0.54 10.15 -17.94
C HIS A 78 -1.88 10.76 -17.51
N GLY A 79 -1.78 11.88 -16.79
CA GLY A 79 -2.86 12.83 -16.63
C GLY A 79 -2.38 14.25 -16.90
N ASP A 80 -1.96 14.53 -18.14
CA ASP A 80 -1.96 15.87 -18.79
C ASP A 80 -0.96 15.90 -19.95
N THR A 81 -1.42 15.62 -21.17
CA THR A 81 -1.08 16.34 -22.42
C THR A 81 -1.79 15.67 -23.59
N ASP A 82 -3.12 15.82 -23.70
CA ASP A 82 -3.77 15.65 -25.01
C ASP A 82 -5.03 16.52 -25.16
N ASN A 83 -4.96 17.78 -24.72
CA ASN A 83 -6.03 18.75 -24.94
C ASN A 83 -5.53 20.18 -25.23
N GLN A 84 -4.45 20.30 -26.02
CA GLN A 84 -4.10 21.55 -26.69
C GLN A 84 -3.63 21.31 -28.13
N LYS A 85 -4.48 20.70 -28.96
CA LYS A 85 -4.48 20.92 -30.41
C LYS A 85 -5.91 20.80 -30.95
N GLN A 86 -6.62 21.92 -31.00
CA GLN A 86 -7.21 22.49 -32.22
C GLN A 86 -7.96 23.77 -31.91
#